data_AF-A0A7C4TPV0-F1
#
_entry.id   AF-A0A7C4TPV0-F1
#
_cell.length_a   1.000
_cell.length_b   1.000
_cell.length_c   1.000
_cell.angle_alpha   90.00
_cell.angle_beta   90.00
_cell.angle_gamma   90.00
#
_symmetry.space_group_name_H-M   'P 1'
#
loop_
_entity.id
_entity.type
_entity.pdbx_description
1 polymer ?
#
loop_
_entity_poly.entity_id
_entity_poly.type
_entity_poly.pdbx_seq_one_letter_code
_entity_poly.pdbx_strand_id
1 'polypeptide(L)' 'MRRASTKAGGVSEKRVEAGGAVVVGPIPIVFGSSKEVTKAMLIMAIILTLLAIILTLINLQVVIR' A
#
# COMPACT_ATOMS: atom_id res chain seq x y z
N MET A 1 49.68 -12.94 20.95
CA MET A 1 48.34 -13.58 21.04
C MET A 1 47.41 -12.92 20.02
N ARG A 2 47.11 -13.62 18.93
CA ARG A 2 46.27 -13.15 17.81
C ARG A 2 44.83 -13.59 18.12
N ARG A 3 44.01 -12.71 18.71
CA ARG A 3 42.59 -13.03 18.96
C ARG A 3 41.85 -13.04 17.63
N ALA A 4 41.58 -14.26 17.20
CA ALA A 4 40.71 -14.58 16.09
C ALA A 4 39.28 -14.06 16.36
N SER A 5 38.73 -13.42 15.34
CA SER A 5 37.36 -13.59 14.85
C SER A 5 36.27 -13.82 15.90
N THR A 6 35.51 -12.78 16.20
CA THR A 6 34.07 -12.92 16.42
C THR A 6 33.38 -12.11 15.36
N LYS A 7 33.37 -12.67 14.14
CA LYS A 7 32.39 -12.31 13.11
C LYS A 7 31.04 -12.76 13.65
N ALA A 8 30.45 -11.94 14.52
CA ALA A 8 29.06 -12.08 14.93
C ALA A 8 28.27 -12.12 13.63
N GLY A 9 27.67 -13.28 13.34
CA GLY A 9 26.78 -13.45 12.20
C GLY A 9 25.64 -12.46 12.37
N GLY A 10 25.77 -11.31 11.72
CA GLY A 10 24.76 -10.27 11.72
C GLY A 10 23.53 -10.80 11.02
N VAL A 11 22.57 -11.28 11.79
CA VAL A 11 21.19 -11.41 11.32
C VAL A 11 20.75 -9.98 11.02
N SER A 12 20.80 -9.60 9.75
CA SER A 12 20.21 -8.34 9.32
C SER A 12 18.71 -8.46 9.61
N GLU A 13 18.22 -7.78 10.64
CA GLU A 13 16.79 -7.60 10.86
C GLU A 13 16.23 -6.93 9.61
N LYS A 14 15.64 -7.74 8.73
CA LYS A 14 15.01 -7.24 7.51
C LYS A 14 13.78 -6.48 7.97
N ARG A 15 13.88 -5.15 8.02
CA ARG A 15 12.73 -4.29 8.32
C ARG A 15 11.67 -4.52 7.26
N VAL A 16 10.59 -5.19 7.66
CA VAL A 16 9.42 -5.35 6.81
C VAL A 16 8.65 -4.05 6.87
N GLU A 17 8.41 -3.45 5.72
CA GLU A 17 7.55 -2.29 5.58
C GLU A 17 6.15 -2.75 5.19
N ALA A 18 5.14 -2.22 5.88
CA ALA A 18 3.74 -2.59 5.70
C ALA A 18 2.86 -1.34 5.61
N GLY A 19 1.69 -1.46 5.02
CA GLY A 19 0.74 -0.38 4.87
C GLY A 19 -0.64 -0.88 4.50
N GLY A 20 -1.59 0.03 4.41
CA GLY A 20 -2.98 -0.26 4.08
C GLY A 20 -3.70 0.98 3.57
N ALA A 21 -4.87 0.76 2.96
CA ALA A 21 -5.75 1.81 2.48
C ALA A 21 -7.19 1.50 2.87
N VAL A 22 -7.95 2.53 3.27
CA VAL A 22 -9.37 2.47 3.58
C VAL A 22 -10.09 3.45 2.67
N VAL A 23 -11.10 2.99 1.95
CA VAL A 23 -11.90 3.83 1.06
C VAL A 23 -13.17 4.25 1.79
N VAL A 24 -13.28 5.55 2.13
CA VAL A 24 -14.47 6.12 2.79
C VAL A 24 -15.21 6.95 1.77
N GLY A 25 -16.30 6.40 1.23
CA GLY A 25 -16.92 6.97 0.03
C GLY A 25 -15.93 7.02 -1.15
N PRO A 26 -15.93 8.06 -2.00
CA PRO A 26 -14.98 8.15 -3.12
C PRO A 26 -13.59 8.66 -2.69
N ILE A 27 -13.32 8.79 -1.38
CA ILE A 27 -12.06 9.33 -0.88
C ILE A 27 -11.22 8.21 -0.24
N PRO A 28 -10.11 7.79 -0.88
CA PRO A 28 -9.20 6.82 -0.30
C PRO A 28 -8.31 7.47 0.78
N ILE A 29 -8.18 6.80 1.91
CA ILE A 29 -7.29 7.17 3.02
C ILE A 29 -6.19 6.10 3.11
N VAL A 30 -4.93 6.51 2.96
CA VAL A 30 -3.79 5.57 2.86
C VAL A 30 -2.80 5.78 3.99
N PHE A 31 -2.31 4.66 4.53
CA PHE A 31 -1.34 4.61 5.61
C PHE A 31 -0.21 3.64 5.28
N GLY A 32 1.02 3.93 5.72
CA GLY A 32 2.15 3.03 5.52
C GLY A 32 3.29 3.33 6.48
N SER A 33 4.08 2.30 6.81
CA SER A 33 5.22 2.39 7.73
C SER A 33 6.41 3.15 7.13
N SER A 34 6.41 3.37 5.82
CA SER A 34 7.41 4.15 5.08
C SER A 34 6.73 5.01 4.01
N LYS A 35 7.47 6.01 3.52
CA LYS A 35 7.00 6.87 2.43
C LYS A 35 6.83 6.09 1.13
N GLU A 36 7.69 5.11 0.86
CA GLU A 36 7.61 4.28 -0.33
C GLU A 36 6.36 3.41 -0.32
N VAL A 37 6.09 2.69 0.78
CA VAL A 37 4.88 1.88 0.91
C VAL A 37 3.62 2.74 0.87
N THR A 38 3.61 3.88 1.56
CA THR A 38 2.47 4.81 1.52
C THR A 38 2.19 5.31 0.09
N LYS A 39 3.24 5.68 -0.66
CA LYS A 39 3.09 6.16 -2.04
C LYS A 39 2.58 5.05 -2.97
N ALA A 40 3.11 3.84 -2.85
CA ALA A 40 2.65 2.69 -3.63
C ALA A 40 1.19 2.36 -3.34
N MET A 41 0.81 2.30 -2.05
CA MET A 41 -0.58 2.07 -1.63
C MET A 41 -1.53 3.17 -2.12
N LEU A 42 -1.10 4.44 -2.12
CA LEU A 42 -1.92 5.57 -2.57
C LEU A 42 -2.27 5.43 -4.06
N ILE A 43 -1.27 5.12 -4.89
CA ILE A 43 -1.49 4.90 -6.33
C ILE A 43 -2.46 3.73 -6.54
N MET A 44 -2.25 2.63 -5.82
CA MET A 44 -3.09 1.45 -5.92
C MET A 44 -4.55 1.73 -5.50
N ALA A 45 -4.75 2.49 -4.43
CA ALA A 45 -6.06 2.89 -3.93
C ALA A 45 -6.79 3.83 -4.92
N ILE A 46 -6.09 4.78 -5.53
CA ILE A 46 -6.66 5.68 -6.54
C ILE A 46 -7.12 4.88 -7.77
N ILE A 47 -6.28 3.98 -8.28
CA ILE A 47 -6.63 3.13 -9.43
C ILE A 47 -7.91 2.33 -9.15
N LEU A 48 -7.97 1.70 -7.97
CA LEU A 48 -9.13 0.91 -7.56
C LEU A 48 -10.38 1.77 -7.37
N THR A 49 -10.24 2.96 -6.79
CA THR A 49 -11.35 3.91 -6.61
C THR A 49 -11.89 4.40 -7.95
N LEU A 50 -11.03 4.71 -8.91
CA LEU A 50 -11.45 5.11 -10.27
C LEU A 50 -12.20 3.99 -10.98
N LEU A 51 -11.70 2.75 -10.89
CA LEU A 51 -12.40 1.56 -11.39
C LEU A 51 -13.79 1.44 -10.77
N ALA A 52 -13.89 1.55 -9.44
CA ALA A 52 -15.17 1.49 -8.74
C ALA A 52 -16.14 2.60 -9.18
N ILE A 53 -15.66 3.84 -9.34
CA ILE A 53 -16.46 4.97 -9.82
C ILE A 53 -16.96 4.70 -11.24
N ILE A 54 -16.10 4.27 -12.16
CA ILE A 54 -16.49 3.96 -13.55
C ILE A 54 -17.58 2.89 -13.57
N LEU A 55 -17.41 1.80 -12.83
CA LEU A 55 -18.41 0.73 -12.75
C LEU A 55 -19.74 1.22 -12.16
N THR A 56 -19.68 2.06 -11.13
CA THR A 56 -20.88 2.64 -10.50
C THR A 56 -21.61 3.57 -11.48
N LEU A 57 -20.88 4.41 -12.21
CA LEU A 57 -21.46 5.32 -13.20
C LEU A 57 -22.09 4.54 -14.37
N ILE A 58 -21.42 3.51 -14.89
CA ILE A 58 -21.96 2.63 -15.94
C ILE A 58 -23.25 1.97 -15.44
N ASN A 59 -23.24 1.41 -14.24
CA ASN A 59 -24.42 0.76 -13.66
C ASN A 59 -25.59 1.75 -13.52
N LEU A 60 -25.31 2.96 -13.02
CA LEU A 60 -26.33 3.99 -12.86
C LEU A 60 -26.98 4.38 -14.20
N GLN A 61 -26.19 4.47 -15.28
CA GLN A 61 -26.74 4.74 -16.62
C GLN A 61 -27.61 3.60 -17.14
N VAL A 62 -27.25 2.34 -16.86
CA VAL A 62 -28.04 1.16 -17.28
C VAL A 62 -29.35 1.06 -16.51
N VAL A 63 -29.37 1.45 -15.23
CA VAL A 63 -30.58 1.35 -14.39
C VAL A 63 -31.59 2.47 -14.68
N ILE A 64 -31.11 3.67 -15.03
CA ILE A 64 -31.98 4.84 -15.30
C ILE A 64 -32.57 4.80 -16.72
N ARG A 65 -31.95 4.06 -17.65
CA ARG A 65 -32.46 3.85 -19.02
C ARG A 65 -33.46 2.70 -19.09
#